data_AF-T0RK98-F1
#
_entry.id   AF-T0RK98-F1
#
_cell.length_a   1.000
_cell.length_b   1.000
_cell.length_c   1.000
_cell.angle_alpha   90.00
_cell.angle_beta   90.00
_cell.angle_gamma   90.00
#
_symmetry.space_group_name_H-M   'P 1'
#
loop_
_entity.id
_entity.type
_entity.pdbx_description
1 polymer ?
#
loop_
_entity_poly.entity_id
_entity_poly.type
_entity_poly.pdbx_seq_one_letter_code
_entity_poly.pdbx_strand_id
1 'polypeptide(L)'
;MGLNISIIYPQVPPTPPPKRDVERCDLAWSVGWGTCLGCVLGLIDEKKMYPPPARKLLDEIYDYTSSGLEHHRKVTATTYKWCSELESYLVGFLEACTENDKATMRAFTIERLDKAPATVQAVLCSIESGLKDINLAIGLLSKFRAEIHAAFAVKGTQSSKECTAIEAKMESALACFTATHDTLYRARSAFKRDAQHVAFLESSAGVVKTFIQLESASMPMLASKGKELVQLCESYKKRHSEYAGLLSK
;
A
#
# COMPACT_ATOMS: atom_id res chain seq x y z
N MET A 1 -10.14 -62.84 13.69
CA MET A 1 -11.21 -61.84 13.85
C MET A 1 -10.56 -60.54 14.29
N GLY A 2 -10.30 -59.62 13.34
CA GLY A 2 -9.70 -58.31 13.63
C GLY A 2 -10.75 -57.22 13.52
N LEU A 3 -10.99 -56.51 14.61
CA LEU A 3 -11.88 -55.35 14.66
C LEU A 3 -11.22 -54.19 13.91
N ASN A 4 -11.87 -53.73 12.83
CA ASN A 4 -11.44 -52.59 12.03
C ASN A 4 -12.16 -51.33 12.56
N ILE A 5 -11.49 -50.55 13.39
CA ILE A 5 -12.01 -49.27 13.91
C ILE A 5 -11.67 -48.19 12.87
N SER A 6 -12.67 -47.81 12.06
CA SER A 6 -12.56 -46.63 11.20
C SER A 6 -12.78 -45.38 12.03
N ILE A 7 -11.72 -44.62 12.28
CA ILE A 7 -11.81 -43.28 12.88
C ILE A 7 -12.30 -42.32 11.79
N ILE A 8 -13.57 -41.96 11.85
CA ILE A 8 -14.16 -40.90 11.02
C ILE A 8 -13.71 -39.57 11.63
N TYR A 9 -12.73 -38.90 11.01
CA TYR A 9 -12.45 -37.51 11.33
C TYR A 9 -13.59 -36.63 10.79
N PRO A 10 -14.18 -35.75 11.61
CA PRO A 10 -15.14 -34.78 11.09
C PRO A 10 -14.44 -33.87 10.08
N GLN A 11 -14.91 -33.90 8.83
CA GLN A 11 -14.49 -32.95 7.81
C GLN A 11 -14.95 -31.56 8.26
N VAL A 12 -14.03 -30.76 8.76
CA VAL A 12 -14.25 -29.34 9.00
C VAL A 12 -14.50 -28.71 7.62
N PRO A 13 -15.65 -28.05 7.39
CA PRO A 13 -15.90 -27.36 6.13
C PRO A 13 -14.76 -26.38 5.86
N PRO A 14 -14.25 -26.25 4.62
CA PRO A 14 -13.25 -25.25 4.32
C PRO A 14 -13.81 -23.87 4.69
N THR A 15 -13.17 -23.23 5.67
CA THR A 15 -13.53 -21.88 6.11
C THR A 15 -13.41 -20.96 4.88
N PRO A 16 -14.45 -20.19 4.52
CA PRO A 16 -14.34 -19.24 3.42
C PRO A 16 -13.17 -18.27 3.71
N PRO A 17 -12.37 -17.88 2.69
CA PRO A 17 -11.25 -16.99 2.90
C PRO A 17 -11.74 -15.72 3.61
N PRO A 18 -11.06 -15.27 4.68
CA PRO A 18 -11.55 -14.18 5.48
C PRO A 18 -11.63 -12.91 4.62
N LYS A 19 -12.82 -12.30 4.53
CA LYS A 19 -13.09 -10.98 3.90
C LYS A 19 -12.06 -9.89 4.26
N ARG A 20 -11.37 -10.05 5.39
CA ARG A 20 -10.33 -9.16 5.90
C ARG A 20 -9.09 -9.05 5.01
N ASP A 21 -8.79 -9.98 4.11
CA ASP A 21 -7.55 -9.92 3.31
C ASP A 21 -7.69 -9.00 2.08
N VAL A 22 -8.89 -8.91 1.49
CA VAL A 22 -9.18 -7.95 0.41
C VAL A 22 -9.20 -6.51 0.93
N GLU A 23 -9.83 -6.28 2.09
CA GLU A 23 -9.84 -4.96 2.75
C GLU A 23 -8.43 -4.47 3.14
N ARG A 24 -7.47 -5.37 3.39
CA ARG A 24 -6.08 -5.01 3.76
C ARG A 24 -5.31 -4.37 2.62
N CYS A 25 -5.45 -4.92 1.40
CA CYS A 25 -4.89 -4.31 0.21
C CYS A 25 -5.58 -2.98 -0.06
N ASP A 26 -6.91 -2.91 0.05
CA ASP A 26 -7.67 -1.68 -0.21
C ASP A 26 -7.22 -0.50 0.68
N LEU A 27 -6.92 -0.76 1.95
CA LEU A 27 -6.51 0.25 2.93
C LEU A 27 -5.12 0.86 2.65
N ALA A 28 -4.11 0.07 2.27
CA ALA A 28 -2.77 0.64 2.02
C ALA A 28 -2.69 1.51 0.75
N TRP A 29 -3.67 1.38 -0.13
CA TRP A 29 -3.62 1.92 -1.49
C TRP A 29 -4.67 3.01 -1.74
N SER A 30 -5.65 3.18 -0.84
CA SER A 30 -6.57 4.33 -0.81
C SER A 30 -5.96 5.57 -0.14
N VAL A 31 -4.62 5.67 -0.08
CA VAL A 31 -3.93 6.68 0.71
C VAL A 31 -4.11 8.03 0.01
N GLY A 32 -4.82 8.94 0.67
CA GLY A 32 -5.28 10.22 0.13
C GLY A 32 -4.19 11.25 -0.14
N TRP A 33 -2.95 10.85 -0.46
CA TRP A 33 -1.82 11.75 -0.72
C TRP A 33 -2.13 12.80 -1.79
N GLY A 34 -2.81 12.41 -2.88
CA GLY A 34 -3.24 13.35 -3.92
C GLY A 34 -4.23 14.39 -3.39
N THR A 35 -5.20 13.95 -2.58
CA THR A 35 -6.17 14.85 -1.92
C THR A 35 -5.48 15.76 -0.90
N CYS A 36 -4.56 15.22 -0.12
CA CYS A 36 -3.73 15.97 0.83
C CYS A 36 -2.97 17.09 0.12
N LEU A 37 -2.30 16.77 -0.99
CA LEU A 37 -1.59 17.75 -1.79
C LEU A 37 -2.55 18.81 -2.35
N GLY A 38 -3.74 18.41 -2.80
CA GLY A 38 -4.79 19.34 -3.23
C GLY A 38 -5.21 20.31 -2.12
N CYS A 39 -5.38 19.83 -0.89
CA CYS A 39 -5.67 20.70 0.26
C CYS A 39 -4.53 21.70 0.54
N VAL A 40 -3.27 21.25 0.46
CA VAL A 40 -2.11 22.12 0.64
C VAL A 40 -2.01 23.17 -0.48
N LEU A 41 -2.24 22.78 -1.73
CA LEU A 41 -2.28 23.72 -2.86
C LEU A 41 -3.37 24.79 -2.67
N GLY A 42 -4.53 24.42 -2.16
CA GLY A 42 -5.61 25.38 -1.84
C GLY A 42 -5.24 26.39 -0.74
N LEU A 43 -4.30 26.05 0.15
CA LEU A 43 -3.68 27.00 1.09
C LEU A 43 -2.60 27.85 0.39
N ILE A 44 -1.84 27.27 -0.55
CA ILE A 44 -0.78 27.98 -1.29
C ILE A 44 -1.33 29.08 -2.21
N ASP A 45 -2.54 28.92 -2.76
CA ASP A 45 -3.17 29.93 -3.62
C ASP A 45 -3.23 31.32 -2.96
N GLU A 46 -3.35 31.36 -1.63
CA GLU A 46 -3.41 32.59 -0.83
C GLU A 46 -2.09 32.93 -0.13
N LYS A 47 -1.00 32.20 -0.42
CA LYS A 47 0.29 32.29 0.28
C LYS A 47 0.82 33.71 0.43
N LYS A 48 0.58 34.58 -0.56
CA LYS A 48 1.04 35.99 -0.54
C LYS A 48 0.39 36.83 0.57
N MET A 49 -0.80 36.43 1.04
CA MET A 49 -1.53 37.12 2.11
C MET A 49 -1.03 36.72 3.50
N TYR A 50 -0.23 35.66 3.60
CA TYR A 50 0.23 35.12 4.87
C TYR A 50 1.48 35.83 5.39
N PRO A 51 1.64 35.93 6.72
CA PRO A 51 2.86 36.47 7.32
C PRO A 51 4.08 35.60 6.92
N PRO A 52 5.30 36.18 6.84
CA PRO A 52 6.49 35.45 6.40
C PRO A 52 6.75 34.10 7.11
N PRO A 53 6.57 33.97 8.44
CA PRO A 53 6.73 32.69 9.12
C PRO A 53 5.75 31.62 8.64
N ALA A 54 4.47 31.97 8.47
CA ALA A 54 3.45 31.06 7.97
C ALA A 54 3.73 30.60 6.53
N ARG A 55 4.26 31.49 5.68
CA ARG A 55 4.66 31.12 4.30
C ARG A 55 5.73 30.04 4.28
N LYS A 56 6.74 30.15 5.15
CA LYS A 56 7.81 29.15 5.25
C LYS A 56 7.29 27.80 5.71
N LEU A 57 6.40 27.78 6.71
CA LEU A 57 5.76 26.56 7.17
C LEU A 57 4.94 25.89 6.06
N LEU A 58 4.26 26.66 5.23
CA LEU A 58 3.48 26.14 4.12
C LEU A 58 4.34 25.51 3.03
N ASP A 59 5.53 26.06 2.78
CA ASP A 59 6.53 25.44 1.88
C ASP A 59 7.01 24.10 2.43
N GLU A 60 7.33 24.04 3.73
CA GLU A 60 7.74 22.78 4.36
C GLU A 60 6.61 21.73 4.30
N ILE A 61 5.36 22.11 4.56
CA ILE A 61 4.19 21.21 4.46
C ILE A 61 4.06 20.66 3.02
N TYR A 62 4.23 21.52 2.02
CA TYR A 62 4.18 21.12 0.62
C TYR A 62 5.29 20.12 0.26
N ASP A 63 6.51 20.39 0.70
CA ASP A 63 7.66 19.52 0.43
C ASP A 63 7.45 18.14 1.04
N TYR A 64 7.02 18.05 2.31
CA TYR A 64 6.72 16.76 2.95
C TYR A 64 5.57 16.01 2.27
N THR A 65 4.49 16.72 1.91
CA THR A 65 3.33 16.09 1.26
C THR A 65 3.68 15.58 -0.14
N SER A 66 4.47 16.36 -0.89
CA SER A 66 4.93 16.01 -2.23
C SER A 66 5.92 14.84 -2.19
N SER A 67 6.87 14.86 -1.26
CA SER A 67 7.82 13.76 -1.02
C SER A 67 7.09 12.46 -0.67
N GLY A 68 6.11 12.52 0.25
CA GLY A 68 5.29 11.37 0.62
C GLY A 68 4.51 10.79 -0.56
N LEU A 69 3.90 11.66 -1.38
CA LEU A 69 3.21 11.25 -2.61
C LEU A 69 4.16 10.58 -3.61
N GLU A 70 5.36 11.12 -3.81
CA GLU A 70 6.33 10.57 -4.75
C GLU A 70 6.85 9.19 -4.29
N HIS A 71 7.17 9.04 -3.01
CA HIS A 71 7.52 7.74 -2.44
C HIS A 71 6.42 6.71 -2.63
N HIS A 72 5.17 7.09 -2.33
CA HIS A 72 4.01 6.23 -2.56
C HIS A 72 3.89 5.81 -4.03
N ARG A 73 3.98 6.77 -4.97
CA ARG A 73 3.92 6.49 -6.42
C ARG A 73 5.00 5.52 -6.87
N LYS A 74 6.24 5.71 -6.42
CA LYS A 74 7.37 4.85 -6.79
C LYS A 74 7.17 3.40 -6.33
N VAL A 75 6.70 3.20 -5.11
CA VAL A 75 6.41 1.86 -4.58
C VAL A 75 5.21 1.23 -5.26
N THR A 76 4.15 1.99 -5.53
CA THR A 76 2.99 1.53 -6.28
C THR A 76 3.38 1.09 -7.69
N ALA A 77 4.20 1.88 -8.39
CA ALA A 77 4.71 1.52 -9.72
C ALA A 77 5.58 0.25 -9.70
N THR A 78 6.43 0.10 -8.68
CA THR A 78 7.27 -1.10 -8.52
C THR A 78 6.41 -2.34 -8.27
N THR A 79 5.42 -2.24 -7.39
CA THR A 79 4.47 -3.31 -7.07
C THR A 79 3.62 -3.66 -8.30
N TYR A 80 3.16 -2.65 -9.05
CA TYR A 80 2.43 -2.85 -10.30
C TYR A 80 3.23 -3.66 -11.31
N LYS A 81 4.51 -3.31 -11.51
CA LYS A 81 5.42 -4.04 -12.40
C LYS A 81 5.58 -5.49 -11.94
N TRP A 82 5.79 -5.72 -10.65
CA TRP A 82 5.90 -7.07 -10.10
C TRP A 82 4.62 -7.87 -10.31
N CYS A 83 3.44 -7.30 -10.06
CA CYS A 83 2.14 -7.94 -10.33
C CYS A 83 2.00 -8.30 -11.82
N SER A 84 2.39 -7.41 -12.74
CA SER A 84 2.31 -7.66 -14.17
C SER A 84 3.25 -8.78 -14.63
N GLU A 85 4.48 -8.81 -14.14
CA GLU A 85 5.41 -9.91 -14.41
C GLU A 85 4.83 -11.22 -13.88
N LEU A 86 4.48 -11.26 -12.60
CA LEU A 86 4.00 -12.46 -11.92
C LEU A 86 2.72 -13.04 -12.57
N GLU A 87 1.76 -12.18 -12.92
CA GLU A 87 0.55 -12.57 -13.63
C GLU A 87 0.87 -13.25 -14.97
N SER A 88 1.75 -12.66 -15.79
CA SER A 88 2.11 -13.22 -17.10
C SER A 88 2.71 -14.61 -16.99
N TYR A 89 3.58 -14.85 -16.01
CA TYR A 89 4.21 -16.17 -15.82
C TYR A 89 3.26 -17.19 -15.20
N LEU A 90 2.40 -16.76 -14.27
CA LEU A 90 1.38 -17.63 -13.67
C LEU A 90 0.33 -18.05 -14.70
N VAL A 91 -0.13 -17.15 -15.56
CA VAL A 91 -1.06 -17.49 -16.65
C VAL A 91 -0.41 -18.50 -17.59
N GLY A 92 0.83 -18.25 -18.03
CA GLY A 92 1.54 -19.21 -18.88
C GLY A 92 1.77 -20.57 -18.21
N PHE A 93 2.00 -20.62 -16.89
CA PHE A 93 2.05 -21.86 -16.13
C PHE A 93 0.69 -22.60 -16.11
N LEU A 94 -0.41 -21.86 -15.94
CA LEU A 94 -1.77 -22.41 -15.90
C LEU A 94 -2.24 -22.91 -17.27
N GLU A 95 -1.75 -22.31 -18.36
CA GLU A 95 -2.10 -22.65 -19.74
C GLU A 95 -1.17 -23.69 -20.38
N ALA A 96 -0.04 -23.99 -19.75
CA ALA A 96 0.94 -24.96 -20.24
C ALA A 96 0.32 -26.35 -20.45
N CYS A 97 0.41 -26.86 -21.68
CA CYS A 97 -0.24 -28.11 -22.10
C CYS A 97 0.63 -29.35 -21.87
N THR A 98 1.96 -29.21 -21.83
CA THR A 98 2.89 -30.32 -21.59
C THR A 98 3.53 -30.24 -20.22
N GLU A 99 3.97 -31.38 -19.68
CA GLU A 99 4.69 -31.41 -18.40
C GLU A 99 6.04 -30.67 -18.47
N ASN A 100 6.69 -30.66 -19.64
CA ASN A 100 7.93 -29.92 -19.85
C ASN A 100 7.70 -28.39 -19.83
N ASP A 101 6.62 -27.92 -20.45
CA ASP A 101 6.24 -26.50 -20.44
C ASP A 101 5.85 -26.07 -19.02
N LYS A 102 5.10 -26.91 -18.30
CA LYS A 102 4.74 -26.67 -16.89
C LYS A 102 5.98 -26.57 -16.01
N ALA A 103 6.95 -27.48 -16.16
CA ALA A 103 8.20 -27.44 -15.40
C ALA A 103 8.99 -26.15 -15.67
N THR A 104 9.09 -25.74 -16.94
CA THR A 104 9.77 -24.52 -17.36
C THR A 104 9.09 -23.26 -16.82
N MET A 105 7.78 -23.14 -17.03
CA MET A 105 6.99 -22.01 -16.54
C MET A 105 6.98 -21.92 -15.02
N ARG A 106 7.03 -23.06 -14.35
CA ARG A 106 7.14 -23.14 -12.90
C ARG A 106 8.48 -22.61 -12.39
N ALA A 107 9.60 -22.94 -13.04
CA ALA A 107 10.90 -22.35 -12.70
C ALA A 107 10.91 -20.83 -12.86
N PHE A 108 10.32 -20.30 -13.96
CA PHE A 108 10.21 -18.86 -14.15
C PHE A 108 9.31 -18.18 -13.12
N THR A 109 8.18 -18.79 -12.78
CA THR A 109 7.25 -18.27 -11.77
C THR A 109 7.92 -18.17 -10.40
N ILE A 110 8.69 -19.20 -10.02
CA ILE A 110 9.44 -19.25 -8.76
C ILE A 110 10.40 -18.06 -8.66
N GLU A 111 11.20 -17.78 -9.68
CA GLU A 111 12.14 -16.65 -9.69
C GLU A 111 11.44 -15.30 -9.45
N ARG A 112 10.17 -15.14 -9.86
CA ARG A 112 9.40 -13.91 -9.62
C ARG A 112 8.80 -13.89 -8.22
N LEU A 113 8.40 -15.04 -7.68
CA LEU A 113 7.95 -15.17 -6.29
C LEU A 113 9.09 -14.91 -5.30
N ASP A 114 10.33 -15.23 -5.64
CA ASP A 114 11.51 -14.92 -4.83
C ASP A 114 11.73 -13.41 -4.65
N LYS A 115 11.12 -12.56 -5.49
CA LYS A 115 11.12 -11.10 -5.32
C LYS A 115 10.08 -10.61 -4.29
N ALA A 116 9.16 -11.47 -3.83
CA ALA A 116 8.09 -11.09 -2.92
C ALA A 116 8.59 -10.52 -1.58
N PRO A 117 9.59 -11.12 -0.89
CA PRO A 117 10.12 -10.57 0.37
C PRO A 117 10.66 -9.15 0.21
N ALA A 118 11.48 -8.92 -0.82
CA ALA A 118 12.04 -7.61 -1.12
C ALA A 118 10.95 -6.58 -1.45
N THR A 119 9.94 -6.98 -2.22
CA THR A 119 8.80 -6.11 -2.59
C THR A 119 7.97 -5.73 -1.37
N VAL A 120 7.60 -6.70 -0.53
CA VAL A 120 6.85 -6.48 0.73
C VAL A 120 7.64 -5.58 1.68
N GLN A 121 8.94 -5.79 1.82
CA GLN A 121 9.79 -4.96 2.66
C GLN A 121 9.90 -3.52 2.13
N ALA A 122 10.05 -3.33 0.82
CA ALA A 122 10.08 -2.01 0.21
C ALA A 122 8.76 -1.24 0.44
N VAL A 123 7.62 -1.93 0.30
CA VAL A 123 6.30 -1.37 0.63
C VAL A 123 6.23 -0.93 2.08
N LEU A 124 6.64 -1.80 3.01
CA LEU A 124 6.61 -1.48 4.44
C LEU A 124 7.47 -0.27 4.77
N CYS A 125 8.70 -0.19 4.26
CA CYS A 125 9.57 0.96 4.44
C CYS A 125 8.95 2.25 3.88
N SER A 126 8.28 2.19 2.73
CA SER A 126 7.58 3.36 2.17
C SER A 126 6.39 3.79 3.01
N ILE A 127 5.62 2.86 3.57
CA ILE A 127 4.51 3.20 4.48
C ILE A 127 5.06 3.86 5.74
N GLU A 128 6.15 3.35 6.31
CA GLU A 128 6.78 3.92 7.50
C GLU A 128 7.37 5.32 7.24
N SER A 129 7.99 5.52 6.07
CA SER A 129 8.43 6.86 5.65
C SER A 129 7.23 7.80 5.47
N GLY A 130 6.16 7.35 4.81
CA GLY A 130 4.94 8.14 4.62
C GLY A 130 4.28 8.54 5.94
N LEU A 131 4.29 7.65 6.94
CA LEU A 131 3.82 7.97 8.29
C LEU A 131 4.67 9.05 8.97
N LYS A 132 5.99 9.03 8.76
CA LYS A 132 6.86 10.09 9.28
C LYS A 132 6.53 11.43 8.61
N ASP A 133 6.44 11.45 7.28
CA ASP A 133 6.18 12.66 6.50
C ASP A 133 4.82 13.28 6.86
N ILE A 134 3.76 12.46 7.01
CA ILE A 134 2.43 12.97 7.34
C ILE A 134 2.34 13.49 8.77
N ASN A 135 3.01 12.85 9.73
CA ASN A 135 3.07 13.34 11.11
C ASN A 135 3.80 14.68 11.19
N LEU A 136 4.88 14.86 10.41
CA LEU A 136 5.56 16.14 10.29
C LEU A 136 4.64 17.20 9.67
N ALA A 137 3.93 16.87 8.59
CA ALA A 137 2.96 17.77 7.95
C ALA A 137 1.84 18.21 8.91
N ILE A 138 1.27 17.30 9.72
CA ILE A 138 0.27 17.62 10.74
C ILE A 138 0.83 18.57 11.80
N GLY A 139 2.05 18.31 12.28
CA GLY A 139 2.73 19.17 13.25
C GLY A 139 3.02 20.57 12.70
N LEU A 140 3.43 20.66 11.44
CA LEU A 140 3.64 21.94 10.75
C LEU A 140 2.33 22.68 10.50
N LEU A 141 1.25 21.98 10.16
CA LEU A 141 -0.07 22.59 9.97
C LEU A 141 -0.59 23.22 11.28
N SER A 142 -0.30 22.58 12.42
CA SER A 142 -0.62 23.14 13.75
C SER A 142 0.18 24.41 14.04
N LYS A 143 1.46 24.47 13.67
CA LYS A 143 2.29 25.68 13.78
C LYS A 143 1.81 26.78 12.84
N PHE A 144 1.46 26.41 11.61
CA PHE A 144 0.93 27.33 10.61
C PHE A 144 -0.34 28.02 11.13
N ARG A 145 -1.25 27.25 11.73
CA ARG A 145 -2.45 27.79 12.40
C ARG A 145 -2.11 28.82 13.47
N ALA A 146 -1.12 28.54 14.33
CA ALA A 146 -0.71 29.48 15.38
C ALA A 146 -0.17 30.80 14.80
N GLU A 147 0.66 30.73 13.74
CA GLU A 147 1.18 31.91 13.05
C GLU A 147 0.09 32.75 12.38
N ILE A 148 -0.92 32.08 11.79
CA ILE A 148 -2.11 32.77 11.25
C ILE A 148 -2.85 33.47 12.40
N HIS A 149 -3.23 32.78 13.47
CA HIS A 149 -3.95 33.44 14.57
C HIS A 149 -3.18 34.63 15.16
N ALA A 150 -1.86 34.50 15.36
CA ALA A 150 -1.03 35.58 15.88
C ALA A 150 -1.04 36.82 14.97
N ALA A 151 -1.00 36.63 13.64
CA ALA A 151 -1.01 37.74 12.69
C ALA A 151 -2.38 38.41 12.55
N PHE A 152 -3.46 37.64 12.65
CA PHE A 152 -4.83 38.14 12.46
C PHE A 152 -5.45 38.68 13.75
N ALA A 153 -4.99 38.28 14.94
CA ALA A 153 -5.42 38.84 16.24
C ALA A 153 -5.11 40.34 16.41
N VAL A 154 -4.13 40.86 15.67
CA VAL A 154 -3.70 42.27 15.74
C VAL A 154 -4.52 43.18 14.81
N LYS A 155 -5.29 42.63 13.87
CA LYS A 155 -6.02 43.37 12.83
C LYS A 155 -7.54 43.20 13.03
N GLY A 156 -8.32 44.28 12.91
CA GLY A 156 -9.76 44.34 13.22
C GLY A 156 -10.69 43.46 12.35
N THR A 157 -11.99 43.77 12.33
CA THR A 157 -13.08 42.89 11.81
C THR A 157 -12.93 42.29 10.41
N GLN A 158 -12.27 42.94 9.45
CA GLN A 158 -12.04 42.38 8.10
C GLN A 158 -11.03 41.20 8.12
N SER A 159 -10.07 41.27 9.04
CA SER A 159 -9.13 40.19 9.40
C SER A 159 -9.86 38.91 9.84
N SER A 160 -11.01 39.06 10.49
CA SER A 160 -11.77 37.93 11.04
C SER A 160 -12.37 37.03 9.96
N LYS A 161 -12.91 37.58 8.87
CA LYS A 161 -13.50 36.75 7.78
C LYS A 161 -12.44 35.98 7.00
N GLU A 162 -11.30 36.61 6.73
CA GLU A 162 -10.15 35.98 6.07
C GLU A 162 -9.58 34.86 6.94
N CYS A 163 -9.42 35.11 8.25
CA CYS A 163 -8.98 34.09 9.21
C CYS A 163 -9.92 32.88 9.23
N THR A 164 -11.24 33.09 9.26
CA THR A 164 -12.23 31.99 9.22
C THR A 164 -12.15 31.18 7.92
N ALA A 165 -11.93 31.82 6.77
CA ALA A 165 -11.79 31.11 5.50
C ALA A 165 -10.51 30.24 5.45
N ILE A 166 -9.39 30.78 5.94
CA ILE A 166 -8.12 30.04 6.04
C ILE A 166 -8.29 28.88 7.03
N GLU A 167 -8.96 29.09 8.17
CA GLU A 167 -9.27 28.05 9.14
C GLU A 167 -10.08 26.90 8.53
N ALA A 168 -11.12 27.19 7.75
CA ALA A 168 -11.89 26.14 7.08
C ALA A 168 -11.02 25.29 6.14
N LYS A 169 -10.08 25.91 5.41
CA LYS A 169 -9.11 25.19 4.57
C LYS A 169 -8.13 24.37 5.41
N MET A 170 -7.66 24.91 6.54
CA MET A 170 -6.78 24.20 7.47
C MET A 170 -7.47 22.97 8.07
N GLU A 171 -8.73 23.09 8.48
CA GLU A 171 -9.51 21.96 9.01
C GLU A 171 -9.71 20.88 7.94
N SER A 172 -9.98 21.27 6.69
CA SER A 172 -10.05 20.32 5.57
C SER A 172 -8.72 19.59 5.34
N ALA A 173 -7.60 20.32 5.34
CA ALA A 173 -6.27 19.74 5.21
C ALA A 173 -5.95 18.79 6.38
N LEU A 174 -6.26 19.19 7.61
CA LEU A 174 -6.03 18.39 8.81
C LEU A 174 -6.86 17.10 8.80
N ALA A 175 -8.14 17.18 8.43
CA ALA A 175 -9.00 16.01 8.30
C ALA A 175 -8.45 15.04 7.24
N CYS A 176 -7.99 15.56 6.11
CA CYS A 176 -7.39 14.76 5.04
C CYS A 176 -6.08 14.09 5.48
N PHE A 177 -5.18 14.84 6.15
CA PHE A 177 -3.93 14.28 6.69
C PHE A 177 -4.19 13.23 7.76
N THR A 178 -5.15 13.45 8.65
CA THR A 178 -5.52 12.49 9.71
C THR A 178 -6.08 11.21 9.11
N ALA A 179 -7.00 11.31 8.14
CA ALA A 179 -7.54 10.14 7.44
C ALA A 179 -6.44 9.35 6.70
N THR A 180 -5.50 10.06 6.09
CA THR A 180 -4.36 9.46 5.38
C THR A 180 -3.38 8.79 6.35
N HIS A 181 -3.11 9.42 7.49
CA HIS A 181 -2.31 8.85 8.58
C HIS A 181 -2.93 7.54 9.11
N ASP A 182 -4.22 7.54 9.43
CA ASP A 182 -4.90 6.36 9.97
C ASP A 182 -4.90 5.19 8.98
N THR A 183 -5.12 5.51 7.71
CA THR A 183 -5.04 4.57 6.60
C THR A 183 -3.64 3.95 6.50
N LEU A 184 -2.59 4.77 6.52
CA LEU A 184 -1.20 4.31 6.53
C LEU A 184 -0.85 3.49 7.78
N TYR A 185 -1.39 3.86 8.94
CA TYR A 185 -1.14 3.15 10.20
C TYR A 185 -1.75 1.73 10.19
N ARG A 186 -2.98 1.60 9.67
CA ARG A 186 -3.63 0.29 9.45
C ARG A 186 -2.86 -0.54 8.44
N ALA A 187 -2.44 0.08 7.34
CA ALA A 187 -1.63 -0.54 6.30
C ALA A 187 -0.30 -1.08 6.86
N ARG A 188 0.45 -0.26 7.60
CA ARG A 188 1.69 -0.67 8.27
C ARG A 188 1.49 -1.90 9.13
N SER A 189 0.41 -1.92 9.93
CA SER A 189 0.11 -3.03 10.83
C SER A 189 -0.19 -4.32 10.07
N ALA A 190 -0.82 -4.23 8.89
CA ALA A 190 -1.04 -5.38 8.01
C ALA A 190 0.27 -5.85 7.36
N PHE A 191 0.99 -4.95 6.69
CA PHE A 191 2.25 -5.27 6.01
C PHE A 191 3.34 -5.76 6.95
N LYS A 192 3.38 -5.32 8.20
CA LYS A 192 4.30 -5.84 9.20
C LYS A 192 4.03 -7.30 9.53
N ARG A 193 2.75 -7.72 9.63
CA ARG A 193 2.39 -9.13 9.80
C ARG A 193 2.75 -9.93 8.57
N ASP A 194 2.49 -9.39 7.38
CA ASP A 194 2.78 -10.09 6.12
C ASP A 194 4.30 -10.24 5.92
N ALA A 195 5.09 -9.20 6.23
CA ALA A 195 6.55 -9.27 6.23
C ALA A 195 7.08 -10.31 7.23
N GLN A 196 6.47 -10.41 8.42
CA GLN A 196 6.80 -11.43 9.40
C GLN A 196 6.45 -12.84 8.91
N HIS A 197 5.31 -13.02 8.25
CA HIS A 197 4.94 -14.30 7.65
C HIS A 197 5.88 -14.67 6.50
N VAL A 198 6.23 -13.74 5.62
CA VAL A 198 7.17 -13.97 4.53
C VAL A 198 8.57 -14.28 5.07
N ALA A 199 9.07 -13.52 6.03
CA ALA A 199 10.35 -13.79 6.70
C ALA A 199 10.33 -15.10 7.48
N PHE A 200 9.20 -15.50 8.07
CA PHE A 200 9.04 -16.80 8.71
C PHE A 200 9.10 -17.94 7.68
N LEU A 201 8.45 -17.79 6.52
CA LEU A 201 8.54 -18.74 5.41
C LEU A 201 9.97 -18.84 4.86
N GLU A 202 10.71 -17.74 4.87
CA GLU A 202 12.11 -17.67 4.46
C GLU A 202 13.05 -18.32 5.51
N SER A 203 12.87 -18.06 6.80
CA SER A 203 13.76 -18.47 7.90
C SER A 203 13.46 -19.85 8.51
N SER A 204 12.21 -20.32 8.44
CA SER A 204 11.77 -21.58 9.06
C SER A 204 11.88 -22.73 8.06
N ALA A 205 13.10 -23.15 7.73
CA ALA A 205 13.40 -24.37 6.98
C ALA A 205 12.71 -24.53 5.58
N GLY A 206 12.33 -23.43 4.93
CA GLY A 206 11.28 -23.45 3.91
C GLY A 206 11.69 -23.27 2.46
N VAL A 207 12.75 -22.55 2.07
CA VAL A 207 12.95 -22.38 0.61
C VAL A 207 13.26 -23.72 -0.05
N VAL A 208 14.10 -24.58 0.55
CA VAL A 208 14.33 -25.94 0.02
C VAL A 208 13.15 -26.89 0.29
N LYS A 209 12.40 -26.75 1.39
CA LYS A 209 11.31 -27.68 1.77
C LYS A 209 9.95 -27.31 1.17
N THR A 210 9.71 -26.01 0.96
CA THR A 210 8.66 -25.39 0.14
C THR A 210 9.03 -25.43 -1.34
N PHE A 211 10.30 -25.43 -1.76
CA PHE A 211 10.67 -25.82 -3.14
C PHE A 211 10.42 -27.29 -3.36
N ILE A 212 10.79 -28.17 -2.42
CA ILE A 212 10.42 -29.58 -2.45
C ILE A 212 8.89 -29.72 -2.39
N GLN A 213 8.15 -28.87 -1.66
CA GLN A 213 6.67 -28.87 -1.67
C GLN A 213 6.04 -28.18 -2.88
N LEU A 214 6.67 -27.25 -3.57
CA LEU A 214 6.21 -26.77 -4.88
C LEU A 214 6.49 -27.85 -5.92
N GLU A 215 7.64 -28.54 -5.81
CA GLU A 215 8.03 -29.68 -6.66
C GLU A 215 7.15 -30.90 -6.47
N SER A 216 6.68 -31.12 -5.24
CA SER A 216 5.79 -32.23 -4.89
C SER A 216 4.34 -31.84 -4.66
N ALA A 217 3.99 -30.55 -4.80
CA ALA A 217 2.61 -30.08 -4.68
C ALA A 217 1.79 -30.62 -5.83
N SER A 218 0.57 -31.04 -5.51
CA SER A 218 -0.35 -31.46 -6.55
C SER A 218 -0.67 -30.27 -7.47
N MET A 219 -0.61 -30.51 -8.78
CA MET A 219 -0.94 -29.52 -9.80
C MET A 219 -2.31 -28.83 -9.59
N PRO A 220 -3.37 -29.52 -9.13
CA PRO A 220 -4.64 -28.85 -8.83
C PRO A 220 -4.54 -27.80 -7.71
N MET A 221 -3.74 -28.05 -6.68
CA MET A 221 -3.54 -27.10 -5.59
C MET A 221 -2.76 -25.87 -6.06
N LEU A 222 -1.68 -26.08 -6.83
CA LEU A 222 -0.89 -25.01 -7.42
C LEU A 222 -1.73 -24.17 -8.39
N ALA A 223 -2.57 -24.82 -9.20
CA ALA A 223 -3.45 -24.13 -10.13
C ALA A 223 -4.49 -23.26 -9.41
N SER A 224 -5.07 -23.75 -8.32
CA SER A 224 -6.01 -22.99 -7.49
C SER A 224 -5.36 -21.75 -6.88
N LYS A 225 -4.18 -21.91 -6.27
CA LYS A 225 -3.43 -20.80 -5.66
C LYS A 225 -2.89 -19.80 -6.69
N GLY A 226 -2.45 -20.29 -7.85
CA GLY A 226 -2.05 -19.45 -8.97
C GLY A 226 -3.18 -18.57 -9.47
N LYS A 227 -4.40 -19.12 -9.62
CA LYS A 227 -5.60 -18.33 -10.02
C LYS A 227 -5.95 -17.25 -9.00
N GLU A 228 -5.89 -17.57 -7.71
CA GLU A 228 -6.13 -16.59 -6.63
C GLU A 228 -5.12 -15.43 -6.72
N LEU A 229 -3.84 -15.74 -6.91
CA LEU A 229 -2.79 -14.72 -7.02
C LEU A 229 -2.89 -13.88 -8.29
N VAL A 230 -3.28 -14.48 -9.42
CA VAL A 230 -3.61 -13.77 -10.66
C VAL A 230 -4.74 -12.78 -10.43
N GLN A 231 -5.85 -13.20 -9.80
CA GLN A 231 -6.99 -12.30 -9.51
C GLN A 231 -6.60 -11.12 -8.61
N LEU A 232 -5.70 -11.35 -7.64
CA LEU A 232 -5.17 -10.27 -6.81
C LEU A 232 -4.30 -9.30 -7.61
N CYS A 233 -3.44 -9.81 -8.50
CA CYS A 233 -2.62 -8.97 -9.39
C CYS A 233 -3.47 -8.16 -10.37
N GLU A 234 -4.48 -8.77 -10.99
CA GLU A 234 -5.43 -8.10 -11.87
C GLU A 234 -6.21 -7.01 -11.13
N SER A 235 -6.70 -7.32 -9.93
CA SER A 235 -7.42 -6.37 -9.07
C SER A 235 -6.53 -5.17 -8.71
N TYR A 236 -5.26 -5.42 -8.40
CA TYR A 236 -4.28 -4.37 -8.14
C TYR A 236 -4.04 -3.51 -9.38
N LYS A 237 -3.74 -4.15 -10.52
CA LYS A 237 -3.47 -3.46 -11.79
C LYS A 237 -4.66 -2.63 -12.27
N LYS A 238 -5.88 -3.13 -12.13
CA LYS A 238 -7.10 -2.42 -12.54
C LYS A 238 -7.25 -1.09 -11.79
N ARG A 239 -6.91 -1.06 -10.50
CA ARG A 239 -7.02 0.15 -9.67
C ARG A 239 -5.89 1.14 -9.91
N HIS A 240 -4.76 0.64 -10.41
CA HIS A 240 -3.54 1.39 -10.66
C HIS A 240 -3.26 1.52 -12.16
N SER A 241 -4.31 1.57 -12.97
CA SER A 241 -4.22 1.62 -14.43
C SER A 241 -3.43 2.83 -14.94
N GLU A 242 -3.33 3.90 -14.14
CA GLU A 242 -2.52 5.07 -14.41
C GLU A 242 -1.01 4.76 -14.53
N TYR A 243 -0.54 3.64 -13.98
CA TYR A 243 0.85 3.18 -14.10
C TYR A 243 1.08 2.24 -15.29
N ALA A 244 0.04 1.85 -16.04
CA ALA A 244 0.19 0.96 -17.20
C ALA A 244 1.15 1.53 -18.26
N GLY A 245 1.11 2.85 -18.48
CA GLY A 245 1.99 3.56 -19.43
C GLY A 245 3.47 3.60 -19.04
N LEU A 246 3.81 3.20 -17.80
CA LEU A 246 5.20 3.08 -17.36
C LEU A 246 5.85 1.75 -17.78
N LEU A 247 5.06 0.75 -18.19
CA LEU A 247 5.57 -0.54 -18.65
C LEU A 247 5.89 -0.58 -20.15
N SER A 248 5.45 0.45 -20.90
CA SER A 248 5.64 0.57 -22.36
C SER A 248 6.90 1.35 -22.77
N LYS A 249 7.83 1.59 -21.83
CA LYS A 249 9.13 2.23 -22.05
C LYS A 249 10.24 1.33 -21.53
#